data_AF-A0A9D1E1T9-F1
#
_entry.id   AF-A0A9D1E1T9-F1
#
_cell.length_a   1.000
_cell.length_b   1.000
_cell.length_c   1.000
_cell.angle_alpha   90.00
_cell.angle_beta   90.00
_cell.angle_gamma   90.00
#
_symmetry.space_group_name_H-M   'P 1'
#
loop_
_entity.id
_entity.type
_entity.pdbx_description
1 polymer ?
#
loop_
_entity_poly.entity_id
_entity_poly.type
_entity_poly.pdbx_seq_one_letter_code
_entity_poly.pdbx_strand_id
1 'polypeptide(L)'
;MIQTLHFKKIQALITGAVAAAVLILTALPGYSQQQQTREEYIEKYKDAAIQYMKTHGIPASITLAQGCLESANGNSDLAVRANNHFGIKCHNDWKGPTYYKKGDDPGKSCYRKYRSASESFKDHSDFLRYGQRYAFLFDLQITDYKGWSHGLKKAGYATDPKYAQKLIKIIEDYQLYRFDREIYAKAEKKPDLLPPSPSQLQQVMELNPAKNSLLYKYSRNRTIYVRNGVSFILAGDLDTYESIAEEYNLFTGELLRFNDLKKSRDLVPGTVVYLQRKKGKAQKHLEIHIAVEGDTYYDVSQKYGVRMKKLFKYNDYKSGDILHIGDEIFLRRHR
;
A
#
# COMPACT_ATOMS: atom_id res chain seq x y z
N MET A 1 -82.00 1.35 -49.49
CA MET A 1 -80.61 1.03 -49.89
C MET A 1 -79.69 2.22 -49.59
N ILE A 2 -79.73 2.76 -48.36
CA ILE A 2 -78.97 3.94 -47.93
C ILE A 2 -78.72 3.80 -46.43
N GLN A 3 -77.81 2.92 -46.01
CA GLN A 3 -77.30 2.93 -44.63
C GLN A 3 -76.02 2.10 -44.39
N THR A 4 -75.22 1.85 -45.43
CA THR A 4 -73.96 1.07 -45.30
C THR A 4 -72.76 1.70 -46.02
N LEU A 5 -72.84 2.99 -46.39
CA LEU A 5 -71.75 3.68 -47.11
C LEU A 5 -71.02 4.78 -46.34
N HIS A 6 -71.25 4.94 -45.04
CA HIS A 6 -70.54 5.96 -44.23
C HIS A 6 -69.41 5.42 -43.33
N PHE A 7 -69.20 4.09 -43.26
CA PHE A 7 -68.20 3.47 -42.38
C PHE A 7 -66.97 2.90 -43.09
N LYS A 8 -66.77 3.16 -44.38
CA LYS A 8 -65.56 2.72 -45.13
C LYS A 8 -64.61 3.83 -45.59
N LYS A 9 -64.90 5.10 -45.30
CA LYS A 9 -63.98 6.23 -45.61
C LYS A 9 -63.25 6.85 -44.41
N ILE A 10 -63.52 6.40 -43.18
CA ILE A 10 -62.81 6.90 -41.98
C ILE A 10 -61.68 5.96 -41.54
N GLN A 11 -61.62 4.71 -42.03
CA GLN A 11 -60.50 3.80 -41.77
C GLN A 11 -59.29 3.96 -42.72
N ALA A 12 -59.38 4.82 -43.75
CA ALA A 12 -58.30 5.02 -44.73
C ALA A 12 -57.53 6.34 -44.58
N LEU A 13 -57.76 7.10 -43.49
CA LEU A 13 -57.04 8.34 -43.20
C LEU A 13 -56.22 8.32 -41.91
N ILE A 14 -56.23 7.21 -41.15
CA ILE A 14 -55.39 7.04 -39.94
C ILE A 14 -54.21 6.10 -40.19
N THR A 15 -54.19 5.37 -41.30
CA THR A 15 -53.09 4.45 -41.66
C THR A 15 -51.98 5.08 -42.51
N GLY A 16 -52.10 6.35 -42.92
CA GLY A 16 -51.11 7.04 -43.77
C GLY A 16 -50.22 8.08 -43.07
N ALA A 17 -50.54 8.49 -41.82
CA ALA A 17 -49.83 9.56 -41.13
C ALA A 17 -49.07 9.11 -39.87
N VAL A 18 -49.15 7.83 -39.48
CA VAL A 18 -48.41 7.30 -38.31
C VAL A 18 -47.19 6.47 -38.73
N ALA A 19 -47.09 6.07 -40.01
CA ALA A 19 -45.95 5.29 -40.51
C ALA A 19 -44.73 6.14 -40.95
N ALA A 20 -44.83 7.48 -40.96
CA ALA A 20 -43.73 8.37 -41.32
C ALA A 20 -43.11 9.13 -40.13
N ALA A 21 -43.56 8.87 -38.89
CA ALA A 21 -43.14 9.62 -37.71
C ALA A 21 -42.48 8.77 -36.59
N VAL A 22 -42.20 7.49 -36.83
CA VAL A 22 -41.63 6.57 -35.80
C VAL A 22 -40.35 5.87 -36.28
N LEU A 23 -39.60 6.50 -37.19
CA LEU A 23 -38.24 6.06 -37.56
C LEU A 23 -37.26 7.24 -37.55
N ILE A 24 -37.37 8.09 -36.54
CA ILE A 24 -36.18 8.81 -36.05
C ILE A 24 -35.37 7.75 -35.29
N LEU A 25 -34.49 7.10 -36.04
CA LEU A 25 -33.38 6.33 -35.52
C LEU A 25 -32.64 7.25 -34.55
N THR A 26 -32.90 7.13 -33.25
CA THR A 26 -32.06 7.73 -32.22
C THR A 26 -30.74 6.96 -32.26
N ALA A 27 -29.86 7.36 -33.18
CA ALA A 27 -28.43 7.18 -33.00
C ALA A 27 -28.08 8.03 -31.77
N LEU A 28 -28.31 7.46 -30.58
CA LEU A 28 -27.67 7.94 -29.38
C LEU A 28 -26.17 7.87 -29.70
N PRO A 29 -25.44 8.99 -29.75
CA PRO A 29 -24.00 8.89 -29.83
C PRO A 29 -23.61 8.02 -28.64
N GLY A 30 -23.03 6.85 -28.91
CA GLY A 30 -22.43 6.06 -27.86
C GLY A 30 -21.50 7.01 -27.12
N TYR A 31 -21.78 7.27 -25.85
CA TYR A 31 -20.87 8.05 -25.00
C TYR A 31 -19.57 7.23 -24.93
N SER A 32 -18.66 7.47 -25.87
CA SER A 32 -17.28 7.05 -25.74
C SER A 32 -16.78 7.79 -24.51
N GLN A 33 -16.53 7.08 -23.41
CA GLN A 33 -15.96 7.70 -22.23
C GLN A 33 -14.63 8.35 -22.67
N GLN A 34 -14.59 9.68 -22.69
CA GLN A 34 -13.41 10.42 -23.10
C GLN A 34 -12.21 9.91 -22.30
N GLN A 35 -11.17 9.48 -23.00
CA GLN A 35 -9.97 8.97 -22.35
C GLN A 35 -9.31 10.11 -21.56
N GLN A 36 -8.94 9.81 -20.32
CA GLN A 36 -8.23 10.74 -19.47
C GLN A 36 -6.85 11.04 -20.08
N THR A 37 -6.55 12.30 -20.31
CA THR A 37 -5.24 12.77 -20.77
C THR A 37 -4.20 12.60 -19.67
N ARG A 38 -2.92 12.69 -20.03
CA ARG A 38 -1.84 12.57 -19.04
C ARG A 38 -1.83 13.76 -18.09
N GLU A 39 -2.08 14.95 -18.61
CA GLU A 39 -2.20 16.21 -17.90
C GLU A 39 -3.30 16.11 -16.84
N GLU A 40 -4.50 15.62 -17.21
CA GLU A 40 -5.61 15.39 -16.27
C GLU A 40 -5.24 14.34 -15.20
N TYR A 41 -4.51 13.30 -15.56
CA TYR A 41 -4.00 12.31 -14.60
C TYR A 41 -3.02 12.90 -13.60
N ILE A 42 -2.05 13.67 -14.09
CA ILE A 42 -1.09 14.35 -13.23
C ILE A 42 -1.82 15.29 -12.28
N GLU A 43 -2.73 16.12 -12.79
CA GLU A 43 -3.47 17.08 -11.98
C GLU A 43 -4.30 16.38 -10.90
N LYS A 44 -4.98 15.29 -11.25
CA LYS A 44 -5.81 14.51 -10.32
C LYS A 44 -5.01 13.84 -9.19
N TYR A 45 -3.78 13.40 -9.46
CA TYR A 45 -3.02 12.55 -8.52
C TYR A 45 -1.75 13.21 -7.94
N LYS A 46 -1.43 14.46 -8.31
CA LYS A 46 -0.23 15.16 -7.81
C LYS A 46 -0.19 15.25 -6.28
N ASP A 47 -1.32 15.56 -5.65
CA ASP A 47 -1.36 15.74 -4.19
C ASP A 47 -1.14 14.43 -3.45
N ALA A 48 -1.68 13.33 -3.97
CA ALA A 48 -1.41 11.98 -3.45
C ALA A 48 0.08 11.62 -3.61
N ALA A 49 0.68 11.90 -4.77
CA ALA A 49 2.10 11.66 -4.99
C ALA A 49 2.99 12.48 -4.04
N ILE A 50 2.67 13.77 -3.83
CA ILE A 50 3.35 14.64 -2.87
C ILE A 50 3.17 14.13 -1.43
N GLN A 51 1.98 13.67 -1.07
CA GLN A 51 1.72 13.09 0.25
C GLN A 51 2.59 11.84 0.48
N TYR A 52 2.68 10.94 -0.50
CA TYR A 52 3.51 9.73 -0.39
C TYR A 52 5.00 10.04 -0.47
N MET A 53 5.42 11.13 -1.11
CA MET A 53 6.77 11.66 -0.98
C MET A 53 7.09 12.07 0.47
N LYS A 54 6.20 12.83 1.11
CA LYS A 54 6.38 13.26 2.52
C LYS A 54 6.32 12.13 3.53
N THR A 55 5.51 11.10 3.28
CA THR A 55 5.24 10.04 4.26
C THR A 55 6.07 8.78 4.03
N HIS A 56 6.50 8.52 2.79
CA HIS A 56 7.22 7.30 2.41
C HIS A 56 8.57 7.59 1.75
N GLY A 57 8.87 8.83 1.36
CA GLY A 57 10.18 9.20 0.81
C GLY A 57 10.39 8.78 -0.64
N ILE A 58 9.31 8.53 -1.38
CA ILE A 58 9.36 8.21 -2.81
C ILE A 58 9.20 9.52 -3.59
N PRO A 59 10.05 9.87 -4.56
CA PRO A 59 9.87 11.09 -5.34
C PRO A 59 8.46 11.16 -5.94
N ALA A 60 7.83 12.33 -5.87
CA ALA A 60 6.50 12.52 -6.43
C ALA A 60 6.52 12.34 -7.96
N SER A 61 7.61 12.74 -8.62
CA SER A 61 7.82 12.53 -10.06
C SER A 61 7.81 11.06 -10.45
N ILE A 62 8.45 10.19 -9.65
CA ILE A 62 8.48 8.74 -9.85
C ILE A 62 7.08 8.15 -9.70
N THR A 63 6.38 8.49 -8.62
CA THR A 63 5.02 7.98 -8.38
C THR A 63 4.07 8.36 -9.51
N LEU A 64 4.11 9.61 -9.97
CA LEU A 64 3.27 10.08 -11.07
C LEU A 64 3.64 9.44 -12.40
N ALA A 65 4.94 9.32 -12.73
CA ALA A 65 5.38 8.74 -13.98
C ALA A 65 5.05 7.25 -14.07
N GLN A 66 5.24 6.49 -12.99
CA GLN A 66 4.80 5.10 -12.90
C GLN A 66 3.28 5.01 -13.03
N GLY A 67 2.54 5.84 -12.29
CA GLY A 67 1.08 5.90 -12.41
C GLY A 67 0.63 6.13 -13.85
N CYS A 68 1.20 7.11 -14.55
CA CYS A 68 0.87 7.38 -15.95
C CYS A 68 1.20 6.20 -16.87
N LEU A 69 2.40 5.62 -16.73
CA LEU A 69 2.88 4.55 -17.59
C LEU A 69 2.10 3.25 -17.39
N GLU A 70 1.96 2.80 -16.15
CA GLU A 70 1.37 1.51 -15.78
C GLU A 70 -0.15 1.49 -15.97
N SER A 71 -0.82 2.63 -15.74
CA SER A 71 -2.27 2.73 -15.85
C SER A 71 -2.78 3.25 -17.20
N ALA A 72 -1.88 3.56 -18.14
CA ALA A 72 -2.20 4.31 -19.36
C ALA A 72 -2.96 5.62 -19.05
N ASN A 73 -2.41 6.42 -18.14
CA ASN A 73 -3.03 7.65 -17.60
C ASN A 73 -4.44 7.41 -16.99
N GLY A 74 -4.64 6.25 -16.35
CA GLY A 74 -5.90 5.83 -15.74
C GLY A 74 -6.85 5.08 -16.66
N ASN A 75 -6.53 4.96 -17.95
CA ASN A 75 -7.44 4.38 -18.96
C ASN A 75 -7.32 2.87 -19.14
N SER A 76 -6.27 2.23 -18.59
CA SER A 76 -6.08 0.79 -18.72
C SER A 76 -7.24 0.02 -18.08
N ASP A 77 -7.58 -1.13 -18.65
CA ASP A 77 -8.62 -2.02 -18.12
C ASP A 77 -8.39 -2.38 -16.64
N LEU A 78 -7.12 -2.58 -16.25
CA LEU A 78 -6.74 -2.86 -14.86
C LEU A 78 -6.98 -1.66 -13.94
N ALA A 79 -6.66 -0.44 -14.37
CA ALA A 79 -6.93 0.76 -13.60
C ALA A 79 -8.44 1.01 -13.46
N VAL A 80 -9.19 0.92 -14.57
CA VAL A 80 -10.64 1.18 -14.59
C VAL A 80 -11.42 0.14 -13.80
N ARG A 81 -11.14 -1.16 -13.97
CA ARG A 81 -11.94 -2.23 -13.35
C ARG A 81 -11.46 -2.67 -11.98
N ALA A 82 -10.19 -2.45 -11.67
CA ALA A 82 -9.58 -2.91 -10.42
C ALA A 82 -8.98 -1.80 -9.55
N ASN A 83 -9.05 -0.54 -9.99
CA ASN A 83 -8.38 0.59 -9.34
C ASN A 83 -6.88 0.34 -9.12
N ASN A 84 -6.23 -0.52 -9.92
CA ASN A 84 -4.82 -0.85 -9.75
C ASN A 84 -3.98 -0.09 -10.78
N HIS A 85 -3.48 1.07 -10.35
CA HIS A 85 -2.77 2.01 -11.21
C HIS A 85 -1.29 1.67 -11.43
N PHE A 86 -0.76 0.66 -10.73
CA PHE A 86 0.68 0.35 -10.68
C PHE A 86 0.98 -1.10 -11.08
N GLY A 87 -0.02 -1.84 -11.58
CA GLY A 87 0.18 -3.22 -12.03
C GLY A 87 0.59 -4.20 -10.92
N ILE A 88 0.31 -3.90 -9.64
CA ILE A 88 0.79 -4.73 -8.53
C ILE A 88 0.11 -6.10 -8.58
N LYS A 89 0.93 -7.14 -8.71
CA LYS A 89 0.46 -8.52 -8.76
C LYS A 89 0.02 -9.03 -7.39
N CYS A 90 -0.84 -10.04 -7.41
CA CYS A 90 -1.10 -10.84 -6.23
C CYS A 90 0.18 -11.58 -5.86
N HIS A 91 0.68 -11.32 -4.67
CA HIS A 91 1.69 -12.16 -4.04
C HIS A 91 0.99 -13.10 -3.05
N ASN A 92 1.67 -14.15 -2.60
CA ASN A 92 1.13 -15.18 -1.70
C ASN A 92 0.53 -14.64 -0.39
N ASP A 93 0.74 -13.36 -0.08
CA ASP A 93 0.33 -12.69 1.13
C ASP A 93 -0.81 -11.68 0.93
N TRP A 94 -1.27 -11.47 -0.31
CA TRP A 94 -2.44 -10.66 -0.65
C TRP A 94 -3.72 -11.41 -0.29
N LYS A 95 -4.60 -10.75 0.46
CA LYS A 95 -5.90 -11.29 0.92
C LYS A 95 -7.09 -10.42 0.51
N GLY A 96 -6.81 -9.32 -0.19
CA GLY A 96 -7.85 -8.43 -0.70
C GLY A 96 -8.47 -8.97 -1.99
N PRO A 97 -9.42 -8.21 -2.56
CA PRO A 97 -10.00 -8.52 -3.86
C PRO A 97 -8.92 -8.69 -4.94
N THR A 98 -9.20 -9.51 -5.94
CA THR A 98 -8.28 -9.79 -7.05
C THR A 98 -8.94 -9.47 -8.39
N TYR A 99 -8.09 -9.22 -9.39
CA TYR A 99 -8.50 -9.05 -10.77
C TYR A 99 -7.64 -9.95 -11.66
N TYR A 100 -8.29 -10.72 -12.53
CA TYR A 100 -7.64 -11.56 -13.53
C TYR A 100 -7.99 -11.02 -14.90
N LYS A 101 -6.97 -10.78 -15.73
CA LYS A 101 -7.20 -10.38 -17.13
C LYS A 101 -7.84 -11.55 -17.88
N LYS A 102 -8.89 -11.27 -18.65
CA LYS A 102 -9.56 -12.28 -19.48
C LYS A 102 -8.55 -12.86 -20.49
N GLY A 103 -8.48 -14.19 -20.58
CA GLY A 103 -7.63 -14.91 -21.54
C GLY A 103 -6.22 -15.24 -21.04
N ASP A 104 -5.81 -14.74 -19.87
CA ASP A 104 -4.53 -15.12 -19.26
C ASP A 104 -4.69 -16.30 -18.30
N ASP A 105 -3.64 -17.12 -18.14
CA ASP A 105 -3.54 -18.12 -17.08
C ASP A 105 -3.82 -17.48 -15.70
N PRO A 106 -4.82 -17.96 -14.93
CA PRO A 106 -5.17 -17.37 -13.62
C PRO A 106 -3.99 -17.25 -12.66
N GLY A 107 -3.02 -18.18 -12.73
CA GLY A 107 -1.80 -18.13 -11.92
C GLY A 107 -0.78 -17.05 -12.32
N LYS A 108 -0.80 -16.57 -13.58
CA LYS A 108 0.18 -15.59 -14.11
C LYS A 108 -0.34 -14.15 -14.13
N SER A 109 -1.67 -13.98 -14.13
CA SER A 109 -2.37 -12.70 -14.31
C SER A 109 -3.13 -12.21 -13.09
N CYS A 110 -2.91 -12.78 -11.90
CA CYS A 110 -3.53 -12.25 -10.69
C CYS A 110 -2.96 -10.87 -10.34
N TYR A 111 -3.82 -9.85 -10.37
CA TYR A 111 -3.53 -8.50 -9.90
C TYR A 111 -4.34 -8.18 -8.65
N ARG A 112 -3.77 -7.34 -7.77
CA ARG A 112 -4.51 -6.78 -6.64
C ARG A 112 -5.65 -5.90 -7.16
N LYS A 113 -6.82 -5.97 -6.52
CA LYS A 113 -7.95 -5.09 -6.78
C LYS A 113 -8.25 -4.26 -5.54
N TYR A 114 -8.46 -2.97 -5.76
CA TYR A 114 -8.65 -1.97 -4.73
C TYR A 114 -10.03 -1.33 -4.83
N ARG A 115 -10.50 -0.75 -3.73
CA ARG A 115 -11.78 -0.04 -3.70
C ARG A 115 -11.69 1.35 -4.33
N SER A 116 -10.48 1.93 -4.34
CA SER A 116 -10.21 3.24 -4.93
C SER A 116 -8.79 3.31 -5.45
N ALA A 117 -8.54 4.27 -6.35
CA ALA A 117 -7.18 4.59 -6.80
C ALA A 117 -6.25 4.89 -5.61
N SER A 118 -6.74 5.65 -4.61
CA SER A 118 -5.96 6.01 -3.42
C SER A 118 -5.39 4.81 -2.66
N GLU A 119 -6.17 3.73 -2.53
CA GLU A 119 -5.68 2.48 -1.93
C GLU A 119 -4.52 1.86 -2.72
N SER A 120 -4.54 1.95 -4.05
CA SER A 120 -3.43 1.46 -4.89
C SER A 120 -2.17 2.31 -4.77
N PHE A 121 -2.31 3.64 -4.62
CA PHE A 121 -1.17 4.54 -4.35
C PHE A 121 -0.55 4.25 -2.98
N LYS A 122 -1.38 3.98 -1.97
CA LYS A 122 -0.91 3.56 -0.65
C LYS A 122 -0.12 2.26 -0.73
N ASP A 123 -0.73 1.23 -1.33
CA ASP A 123 -0.12 -0.10 -1.41
C ASP A 123 1.15 -0.09 -2.27
N HIS A 124 1.20 0.72 -3.33
CA HIS A 124 2.41 0.99 -4.10
C HIS A 124 3.51 1.61 -3.24
N SER A 125 3.17 2.62 -2.44
CA SER A 125 4.12 3.30 -1.57
C SER A 125 4.66 2.38 -0.49
N ASP A 126 3.79 1.57 0.13
CA ASP A 126 4.16 0.52 1.07
C ASP A 126 5.08 -0.54 0.39
N PHE A 127 4.75 -0.93 -0.84
CA PHE A 127 5.49 -1.95 -1.59
C PHE A 127 6.94 -1.51 -1.88
N LEU A 128 7.15 -0.26 -2.30
CA LEU A 128 8.48 0.29 -2.53
C LEU A 128 9.23 0.53 -1.22
N ARG A 129 8.61 1.23 -0.26
CA ARG A 129 9.27 1.61 1.01
C ARG A 129 9.71 0.43 1.86
N TYR A 130 8.89 -0.60 1.93
CA TYR A 130 9.14 -1.75 2.80
C TYR A 130 9.62 -3.00 2.05
N GLY A 131 9.77 -2.92 0.73
CA GLY A 131 10.36 -3.97 -0.09
C GLY A 131 11.88 -3.95 0.02
N GLN A 132 12.48 -5.00 0.63
CA GLN A 132 13.94 -5.07 0.81
C GLN A 132 14.74 -4.84 -0.48
N ARG A 133 14.24 -5.33 -1.63
CA ARG A 133 14.90 -5.15 -2.93
C ARG A 133 14.96 -3.69 -3.40
N TYR A 134 14.11 -2.81 -2.87
CA TYR A 134 14.00 -1.40 -3.23
C TYR A 134 14.63 -0.48 -2.18
N ALA A 135 15.09 -1.01 -1.04
CA ALA A 135 15.56 -0.20 0.08
C ALA A 135 16.70 0.77 -0.32
N PHE A 136 17.61 0.32 -1.19
CA PHE A 136 18.73 1.14 -1.67
C PHE A 136 18.30 2.39 -2.47
N LEU A 137 17.08 2.43 -3.00
CA LEU A 137 16.57 3.60 -3.72
C LEU A 137 16.43 4.82 -2.80
N PHE A 138 16.14 4.57 -1.52
CA PHE A 138 15.95 5.61 -0.53
C PHE A 138 17.26 6.21 -0.02
N ASP A 139 18.41 5.65 -0.41
CA ASP A 139 19.73 6.23 -0.16
C ASP A 139 20.14 7.23 -1.25
N LEU A 140 19.39 7.29 -2.36
CA LEU A 140 19.54 8.31 -3.40
C LEU A 140 18.94 9.64 -2.94
N GLN A 141 19.46 10.75 -3.47
CA GLN A 141 18.79 12.04 -3.28
C GLN A 141 17.36 11.96 -3.80
N ILE A 142 16.42 12.54 -3.04
CA ILE A 142 14.99 12.49 -3.39
C ILE A 142 14.66 13.23 -4.69
N THR A 143 15.59 14.06 -5.18
CA THR A 143 15.50 14.78 -6.46
C THR A 143 16.14 14.01 -7.63
N ASP A 144 16.83 12.89 -7.37
CA ASP A 144 17.49 12.07 -8.41
C ASP A 144 16.52 11.06 -9.04
N TYR A 145 15.52 11.58 -9.75
CA TYR A 145 14.55 10.73 -10.45
C TYR A 145 15.18 9.85 -11.54
N LYS A 146 16.37 10.20 -12.06
CA LYS A 146 17.09 9.38 -13.05
C LYS A 146 17.67 8.14 -12.37
N GLY A 147 18.39 8.32 -11.26
CA GLY A 147 18.88 7.23 -10.42
C GLY A 147 17.74 6.33 -9.93
N TRP A 148 16.64 6.92 -9.47
CA TRP A 148 15.44 6.17 -9.09
C TRP A 148 14.86 5.34 -10.24
N SER A 149 14.72 5.92 -11.44
CA SER A 149 14.18 5.21 -12.62
C SER A 149 15.05 4.01 -13.03
N HIS A 150 16.37 4.20 -13.05
CA HIS A 150 17.32 3.11 -13.33
C HIS A 150 17.36 2.07 -12.21
N GLY A 151 17.28 2.52 -10.96
CA GLY A 151 17.26 1.66 -9.78
C GLY A 151 16.00 0.79 -9.71
N LEU A 152 14.82 1.33 -10.03
CA LEU A 152 13.56 0.56 -10.11
C LEU A 152 13.66 -0.58 -11.13
N LYS A 153 14.21 -0.29 -12.32
CA LYS A 153 14.50 -1.32 -13.34
C LYS A 153 15.49 -2.34 -12.81
N LYS A 154 16.59 -1.91 -12.19
CA LYS A 154 17.62 -2.79 -11.62
C LYS A 154 17.07 -3.70 -10.52
N ALA A 155 16.15 -3.19 -9.70
CA ALA A 155 15.48 -3.92 -8.63
C ALA A 155 14.40 -4.90 -9.13
N GLY A 156 14.13 -4.91 -10.44
CA GLY A 156 13.17 -5.82 -11.07
C GLY A 156 11.71 -5.40 -10.91
N TYR A 157 11.42 -4.09 -10.89
CA TYR A 157 10.04 -3.59 -10.91
C TYR A 157 9.34 -3.95 -12.23
N ALA A 158 10.04 -3.76 -13.36
CA ALA A 158 9.57 -4.09 -14.70
C ALA A 158 10.65 -4.85 -15.49
N THR A 159 10.21 -5.70 -16.42
CA THR A 159 11.09 -6.48 -17.30
C THR A 159 11.50 -5.73 -18.56
N ASP A 160 10.78 -4.67 -18.94
CA ASP A 160 11.07 -3.87 -20.12
C ASP A 160 12.47 -3.21 -20.01
N PRO A 161 13.39 -3.47 -20.95
CA PRO A 161 14.73 -2.87 -20.92
C PRO A 161 14.69 -1.33 -21.02
N LYS A 162 13.63 -0.75 -21.62
CA LYS A 162 13.44 0.70 -21.77
C LYS A 162 12.64 1.34 -20.63
N TYR A 163 12.33 0.59 -19.57
CA TYR A 163 11.47 1.06 -18.48
C TYR A 163 11.95 2.38 -17.87
N ALA A 164 13.25 2.45 -17.51
CA ALA A 164 13.83 3.64 -16.91
C ALA A 164 13.71 4.87 -17.85
N GLN A 165 14.01 4.69 -19.14
CA GLN A 165 13.92 5.76 -20.14
C GLN A 165 12.49 6.25 -20.33
N LYS A 166 11.49 5.36 -20.27
CA LYS A 166 10.08 5.73 -20.35
C LYS A 166 9.66 6.59 -19.16
N LEU A 167 10.08 6.23 -17.94
CA LEU A 167 9.80 7.05 -16.76
C LEU A 167 10.48 8.42 -16.86
N ILE A 168 11.78 8.45 -17.17
CA ILE A 168 12.55 9.69 -17.33
C ILE A 168 11.87 10.60 -18.37
N LYS A 169 11.47 10.04 -19.52
CA LYS A 169 10.77 10.80 -20.56
C LYS A 169 9.47 11.42 -20.05
N ILE A 170 8.63 10.66 -19.34
CA ILE A 170 7.38 11.21 -18.77
C ILE A 170 7.70 12.32 -17.76
N ILE A 171 8.72 12.15 -16.92
CA ILE A 171 9.12 13.14 -15.90
C ILE A 171 9.62 14.42 -16.56
N GLU A 172 10.41 14.31 -17.63
CA GLU A 172 10.98 15.45 -18.34
C GLU A 172 9.93 16.18 -19.19
N ASP A 173 9.15 15.44 -20.00
CA ASP A 173 8.10 16.01 -20.87
C ASP A 173 7.06 16.82 -20.07
N TYR A 174 6.73 16.37 -18.85
CA TYR A 174 5.72 16.98 -17.98
C TYR A 174 6.30 17.76 -16.79
N GLN A 175 7.64 17.89 -16.76
CA GLN A 175 8.38 18.60 -15.72
C GLN A 175 8.01 18.18 -14.29
N LEU A 176 7.73 16.89 -14.07
CA LEU A 176 7.25 16.37 -12.78
C LEU A 176 8.28 16.54 -11.66
N TYR A 177 9.56 16.65 -12.01
CA TYR A 177 10.66 16.92 -11.07
C TYR A 177 10.48 18.22 -10.28
N ARG A 178 9.61 19.15 -10.74
CA ARG A 178 9.29 20.38 -10.00
C ARG A 178 8.67 20.10 -8.63
N PHE A 179 7.85 19.05 -8.53
CA PHE A 179 7.24 18.64 -7.26
C PHE A 179 8.29 18.15 -6.28
N ASP A 180 9.26 17.37 -6.76
CA ASP A 180 10.35 16.86 -5.92
C ASP A 180 11.21 18.01 -5.37
N ARG A 181 11.58 18.95 -6.26
CA ARG A 181 12.40 20.12 -5.90
C ARG A 181 11.68 21.03 -4.89
N GLU A 182 10.38 21.26 -5.08
CA GLU A 182 9.61 22.10 -4.17
C GLU A 182 9.58 21.51 -2.75
N ILE A 183 9.30 20.21 -2.62
CA ILE A 183 9.28 19.54 -1.32
C ILE A 183 10.69 19.44 -0.73
N TYR A 184 11.70 19.16 -1.55
CA TYR A 184 13.09 19.11 -1.09
C TYR A 184 13.56 20.45 -0.52
N ALA A 185 13.32 21.56 -1.23
CA ALA A 185 13.66 22.90 -0.74
C ALA A 185 12.90 23.28 0.56
N LYS A 186 11.67 22.76 0.73
CA LYS A 186 10.93 22.91 2.00
C LYS A 186 11.54 22.03 3.11
N ALA A 187 12.03 20.85 2.79
CA ALA A 187 12.66 19.93 3.74
C ALA A 187 14.02 20.44 4.23
N GLU A 188 14.77 21.18 3.41
CA GLU A 188 16.00 21.86 3.86
C GLU A 188 15.74 22.85 5.02
N LYS A 189 14.54 23.46 5.04
CA LYS A 189 14.11 24.37 6.12
C LYS A 189 13.39 23.64 7.26
N LYS A 190 12.88 22.43 7.02
CA LYS A 190 12.15 21.60 7.97
C LYS A 190 12.52 20.13 7.77
N PRO A 191 13.60 19.64 8.42
CA PRO A 191 14.14 18.31 8.18
C PRO A 191 13.13 17.16 8.31
N ASP A 192 12.15 17.28 9.22
CA ASP A 192 11.13 16.25 9.48
C ASP A 192 10.05 16.15 8.39
N LEU A 193 10.13 16.97 7.32
CA LEU A 193 9.17 16.95 6.22
C LEU A 193 9.32 15.70 5.33
N LEU A 194 10.50 15.08 5.32
CA LEU A 194 10.80 13.87 4.56
C LEU A 194 11.28 12.77 5.52
N PRO A 195 10.91 11.50 5.28
CA PRO A 195 11.37 10.42 6.12
C PRO A 195 12.86 10.14 5.85
N PRO A 196 13.65 9.75 6.86
CA PRO A 196 15.00 9.22 6.64
C PRO A 196 14.95 7.95 5.76
N SER A 197 16.08 7.52 5.19
CA SER A 197 16.11 6.26 4.44
C SER A 197 15.86 5.06 5.36
N PRO A 198 15.27 3.95 4.89
CA PRO A 198 15.11 2.74 5.70
C PRO A 198 16.47 2.22 6.20
N SER A 199 17.53 2.43 5.43
CA SER A 199 18.92 2.08 5.79
C SER A 199 19.42 2.95 6.94
N GLN A 200 19.16 4.27 6.92
CA GLN A 200 19.48 5.18 8.02
C GLN A 200 18.71 4.81 9.29
N LEU A 201 17.43 4.48 9.18
CA LEU A 201 16.65 3.96 10.31
C LEU A 201 17.28 2.70 10.90
N GLN A 202 17.75 1.77 10.06
CA GLN A 202 18.44 0.56 10.52
C GLN A 202 19.79 0.88 11.21
N GLN A 203 20.55 1.86 10.70
CA GLN A 203 21.84 2.27 11.28
C GLN A 203 21.69 3.06 12.59
N VAL A 204 20.68 3.92 12.72
CA VAL A 204 20.38 4.64 13.98
C VAL A 204 20.00 3.66 15.08
N MET A 205 19.34 2.55 14.76
CA MET A 205 19.10 1.46 15.71
C MET A 205 20.38 0.73 16.16
N GLU A 206 21.48 0.83 15.39
CA GLU A 206 22.80 0.27 15.74
C GLU A 206 23.69 1.30 16.47
N LEU A 207 23.39 2.60 16.39
CA LEU A 207 24.13 3.68 17.07
C LEU A 207 23.53 3.94 18.47
N ASN A 208 24.31 3.57 19.47
CA ASN A 208 24.06 3.67 20.91
C ASN A 208 23.21 4.91 21.32
N PRO A 209 21.97 4.73 21.85
CA PRO A 209 20.98 5.81 22.06
C PRO A 209 21.36 6.88 23.11
N ALA A 210 22.54 6.79 23.71
CA ALA A 210 22.91 7.63 24.85
C ALA A 210 23.43 9.04 24.49
N LYS A 211 23.66 9.40 23.22
CA LYS A 211 24.61 10.51 22.96
C LYS A 211 24.09 11.91 22.65
N ASN A 212 22.91 12.19 22.07
CA ASN A 212 22.61 13.58 21.66
C ASN A 212 21.11 13.95 21.57
N SER A 213 20.42 14.12 22.70
CA SER A 213 19.21 14.97 22.71
C SER A 213 19.04 15.71 24.05
N LEU A 214 18.90 17.03 23.95
CA LEU A 214 18.81 17.98 25.08
C LEU A 214 17.41 18.06 25.72
N LEU A 215 16.41 17.34 25.18
CA LEU A 215 15.05 17.25 25.75
C LEU A 215 14.90 16.14 26.81
N TYR A 216 15.93 15.30 27.01
CA TYR A 216 15.91 14.09 27.84
C TYR A 216 16.40 14.28 29.28
N LYS A 217 16.06 15.38 29.95
CA LYS A 217 16.46 15.54 31.37
C LYS A 217 15.60 14.74 32.36
N TYR A 218 14.50 14.14 31.90
CA TYR A 218 13.68 13.21 32.67
C TYR A 218 13.11 12.08 31.76
N SER A 219 13.89 11.04 31.45
CA SER A 219 13.50 9.62 31.64
C SER A 219 14.43 8.63 30.91
N ARG A 220 15.27 8.00 31.72
CA ARG A 220 15.76 6.60 31.69
C ARG A 220 16.53 6.10 30.47
N ASN A 221 17.74 5.57 30.73
CA ASN A 221 18.38 4.52 29.92
C ASN A 221 17.38 3.36 29.73
N ARG A 222 16.53 3.41 28.72
CA ARG A 222 15.62 2.30 28.43
C ARG A 222 16.46 1.12 27.98
N THR A 223 16.25 0.00 28.66
CA THR A 223 16.90 -1.25 28.25
C THR A 223 16.21 -1.74 26.98
N ILE A 224 16.96 -1.82 25.89
CA ILE A 224 16.50 -2.48 24.66
C ILE A 224 16.79 -3.97 24.82
N TYR A 225 15.75 -4.77 24.74
CA TYR A 225 15.83 -6.22 24.78
C TYR A 225 15.82 -6.78 23.37
N VAL A 226 16.34 -7.99 23.20
CA VAL A 226 16.32 -8.70 21.92
C VAL A 226 15.61 -10.03 22.09
N ARG A 227 14.63 -10.29 21.23
CA ARG A 227 13.95 -11.60 21.15
C ARG A 227 13.89 -12.07 19.72
N ASN A 228 14.29 -13.32 19.48
CA ASN A 228 14.31 -13.90 18.13
C ASN A 228 15.07 -13.01 17.11
N GLY A 229 16.10 -12.31 17.57
CA GLY A 229 16.88 -11.34 16.78
C GLY A 229 16.07 -10.11 16.34
N VAL A 230 15.14 -9.64 17.18
CA VAL A 230 14.29 -8.47 16.97
C VAL A 230 14.29 -7.64 18.24
N SER A 231 14.61 -6.35 18.12
CA SER A 231 14.67 -5.43 19.26
C SER A 231 13.27 -5.02 19.74
N PHE A 232 13.09 -4.95 21.07
CA PHE A 232 11.87 -4.48 21.73
C PHE A 232 12.20 -3.77 23.04
N ILE A 233 11.24 -3.00 23.55
CA ILE A 233 11.28 -2.40 24.88
C ILE A 233 10.09 -2.85 25.73
N LEU A 234 10.15 -2.58 27.02
CA LEU A 234 9.00 -2.65 27.91
C LEU A 234 8.43 -1.24 28.08
N ALA A 235 7.14 -1.07 27.81
CA ALA A 235 6.46 0.21 28.01
C ALA A 235 6.55 0.66 29.48
N GLY A 236 6.86 1.92 29.72
CA GLY A 236 6.87 2.54 31.04
C GLY A 236 5.52 3.15 31.41
N ASP A 237 5.48 3.81 32.56
CA ASP A 237 4.33 4.61 32.97
C ASP A 237 4.12 5.76 31.98
N LEU A 238 2.86 5.99 31.58
CA LEU A 238 2.42 7.02 30.62
C LEU A 238 2.89 6.83 29.17
N ASP A 239 3.49 5.69 28.82
CA ASP A 239 3.89 5.43 27.45
C ASP A 239 2.70 5.30 26.50
N THR A 240 2.86 5.87 25.30
CA THR A 240 1.98 5.67 24.16
C THR A 240 2.78 5.12 22.99
N TYR A 241 2.10 4.55 21.99
CA TYR A 241 2.79 4.15 20.77
C TYR A 241 3.39 5.35 20.05
N GLU A 242 2.76 6.52 20.16
CA GLU A 242 3.23 7.79 19.61
C GLU A 242 4.52 8.24 20.30
N SER A 243 4.57 8.25 21.64
CA SER A 243 5.77 8.67 22.38
C SER A 243 6.94 7.72 22.15
N ILE A 244 6.70 6.41 22.13
CA ILE A 244 7.73 5.41 21.84
C ILE A 244 8.20 5.55 20.39
N ALA A 245 7.29 5.77 19.44
CA ALA A 245 7.67 5.93 18.04
C ALA A 245 8.59 7.16 17.89
N GLU A 246 8.23 8.28 18.49
CA GLU A 246 9.06 9.49 18.52
C GLU A 246 10.43 9.24 19.19
N GLU A 247 10.46 8.58 20.35
CA GLU A 247 11.71 8.25 21.09
C GLU A 247 12.72 7.48 20.23
N TYR A 248 12.24 6.51 19.44
CA TYR A 248 13.07 5.64 18.61
C TYR A 248 13.16 6.09 17.14
N ASN A 249 12.72 7.31 16.81
CA ASN A 249 12.71 7.85 15.45
C ASN A 249 11.95 6.95 14.45
N LEU A 250 10.86 6.34 14.89
CA LEU A 250 9.94 5.53 14.09
C LEU A 250 8.66 6.31 13.80
N PHE A 251 7.98 5.97 12.71
CA PHE A 251 6.60 6.43 12.52
C PHE A 251 5.65 5.62 13.41
N THR A 252 4.63 6.25 14.01
CA THR A 252 3.64 5.54 14.84
C THR A 252 3.00 4.36 14.09
N GLY A 253 2.62 4.56 12.82
CA GLY A 253 2.07 3.49 11.99
C GLY A 253 3.05 2.33 11.74
N GLU A 254 4.35 2.61 11.73
CA GLU A 254 5.40 1.59 11.62
C GLU A 254 5.55 0.80 12.91
N LEU A 255 5.61 1.48 14.05
CA LEU A 255 5.65 0.84 15.38
C LEU A 255 4.41 -0.04 15.61
N LEU A 256 3.21 0.46 15.31
CA LEU A 256 1.97 -0.31 15.39
C LEU A 256 2.03 -1.57 14.53
N ARG A 257 2.51 -1.46 13.29
CA ARG A 257 2.66 -2.59 12.38
C ARG A 257 3.66 -3.64 12.87
N PHE A 258 4.77 -3.23 13.47
CA PHE A 258 5.73 -4.17 14.09
C PHE A 258 5.09 -4.95 15.23
N ASN A 259 4.13 -4.32 15.90
CA ASN A 259 3.35 -4.88 16.99
C ASN A 259 2.04 -5.55 16.54
N ASP A 260 1.84 -5.81 15.23
CA ASP A 260 0.64 -6.41 14.65
C ASP A 260 -0.67 -5.66 14.97
N LEU A 261 -0.60 -4.35 15.16
CA LEU A 261 -1.72 -3.46 15.46
C LEU A 261 -2.13 -2.62 14.25
N LYS A 262 -3.44 -2.34 14.15
CA LYS A 262 -4.00 -1.43 13.13
C LYS A 262 -4.18 0.01 13.62
N LYS A 263 -4.31 0.18 14.93
CA LYS A 263 -4.52 1.46 15.62
C LYS A 263 -3.85 1.40 16.99
N SER A 264 -3.50 2.56 17.54
CA SER A 264 -3.01 2.68 18.90
C SER A 264 -4.04 2.16 19.92
N ARG A 265 -3.52 1.65 21.02
CA ARG A 265 -4.27 1.21 22.20
C ARG A 265 -3.45 1.57 23.43
N ASP A 266 -4.10 1.58 24.59
CA ASP A 266 -3.43 1.90 25.84
C ASP A 266 -2.35 0.86 26.15
N LEU A 267 -1.21 1.34 26.65
CA LEU A 267 -0.09 0.52 27.07
C LEU A 267 -0.10 0.40 28.59
N VAL A 268 -0.24 -0.83 29.08
CA VAL A 268 0.02 -1.14 30.49
C VAL A 268 1.54 -1.17 30.68
N PRO A 269 2.08 -0.58 31.76
CA PRO A 269 3.50 -0.68 32.08
C PRO A 269 3.97 -2.15 32.06
N GLY A 270 5.14 -2.40 31.46
CA GLY A 270 5.68 -3.74 31.22
C GLY A 270 5.24 -4.38 29.90
N THR A 271 4.35 -3.75 29.12
CA THR A 271 3.94 -4.28 27.81
C THR A 271 5.13 -4.34 26.84
N VAL A 272 5.30 -5.46 26.15
CA VAL A 272 6.31 -5.62 25.09
C VAL A 272 5.93 -4.78 23.87
N VAL A 273 6.84 -3.89 23.45
CA VAL A 273 6.69 -3.10 22.23
C VAL A 273 7.91 -3.30 21.33
N TYR A 274 7.72 -3.99 20.22
CA TYR A 274 8.77 -4.23 19.23
C TYR A 274 9.08 -2.97 18.44
N LEU A 275 10.37 -2.64 18.37
CA LEU A 275 10.93 -1.53 17.59
C LEU A 275 11.29 -1.95 16.16
N GLN A 276 11.22 -3.24 15.87
CA GLN A 276 11.50 -3.80 14.54
C GLN A 276 10.45 -4.83 14.16
N ARG A 277 10.35 -5.09 12.85
CA ARG A 277 9.46 -6.12 12.33
C ARG A 277 9.84 -7.50 12.89
N LYS A 278 8.89 -8.11 13.61
CA LYS A 278 8.99 -9.50 14.10
C LYS A 278 9.32 -10.49 12.98
N LYS A 279 9.99 -11.60 13.33
CA LYS A 279 10.41 -12.61 12.35
C LYS A 279 9.21 -13.38 11.79
N GLY A 280 9.50 -14.15 10.75
CA GLY A 280 8.50 -15.01 10.13
C GLY A 280 8.26 -16.34 10.84
N LYS A 281 9.16 -16.74 11.74
CA LYS A 281 9.21 -18.05 12.39
C LYS A 281 10.00 -17.91 13.68
N ALA A 282 9.73 -18.74 14.68
CA ALA A 282 10.50 -18.80 15.93
C ALA A 282 11.87 -19.46 15.73
N GLN A 283 12.70 -19.49 16.77
CA GLN A 283 14.00 -20.18 16.78
C GLN A 283 13.84 -21.70 16.62
N LYS A 284 14.90 -22.42 16.19
CA LYS A 284 14.81 -23.83 15.76
C LYS A 284 14.41 -24.81 16.89
N HIS A 285 14.51 -24.39 18.14
CA HIS A 285 14.16 -25.19 19.33
C HIS A 285 12.87 -24.69 20.01
N LEU A 286 12.16 -23.72 19.40
CA LEU A 286 10.89 -23.18 19.87
C LEU A 286 9.86 -23.38 18.77
N GLU A 287 9.49 -24.64 18.54
CA GLU A 287 8.65 -25.01 17.40
C GLU A 287 7.16 -24.95 17.72
N ILE A 288 6.79 -25.26 18.97
CA ILE A 288 5.41 -25.31 19.45
C ILE A 288 5.31 -24.53 20.77
N HIS A 289 4.18 -23.86 20.96
CA HIS A 289 3.76 -23.31 22.22
C HIS A 289 2.44 -23.97 22.63
N ILE A 290 2.33 -24.42 23.88
CA ILE A 290 1.07 -24.94 24.43
C ILE A 290 0.31 -23.78 25.06
N ALA A 291 -0.90 -23.52 24.58
CA ALA A 291 -1.71 -22.41 25.07
C ALA A 291 -2.06 -22.61 26.56
N VAL A 292 -1.92 -21.55 27.34
CA VAL A 292 -2.38 -21.48 28.72
C VAL A 292 -3.61 -20.59 28.83
N GLU A 293 -4.19 -20.50 30.02
CA GLU A 293 -5.41 -19.73 30.25
C GLU A 293 -5.24 -18.27 29.83
N GLY A 294 -6.16 -17.79 28.99
CA GLY A 294 -6.18 -16.42 28.51
C GLY A 294 -5.21 -16.09 27.37
N ASP A 295 -4.43 -17.06 26.87
CA ASP A 295 -3.54 -16.80 25.74
C ASP A 295 -4.33 -16.39 24.49
N THR A 296 -3.81 -15.39 23.78
CA THR A 296 -4.25 -15.06 22.43
C THR A 296 -3.11 -15.22 21.44
N TYR A 297 -3.43 -15.36 20.15
CA TYR A 297 -2.41 -15.32 19.10
C TYR A 297 -1.59 -14.04 19.08
N TYR A 298 -2.16 -12.93 19.58
CA TYR A 298 -1.40 -11.69 19.76
C TYR A 298 -0.33 -11.88 20.84
N ASP A 299 -0.69 -12.46 21.99
CA ASP A 299 0.23 -12.67 23.10
C ASP A 299 1.33 -13.66 22.72
N VAL A 300 0.99 -14.75 22.03
CA VAL A 300 1.97 -15.70 21.46
C VAL A 300 2.90 -15.00 20.45
N SER A 301 2.35 -14.13 19.59
CA SER A 301 3.11 -13.33 18.64
C SER A 301 4.14 -12.43 19.34
N GLN A 302 3.72 -11.72 20.39
CA GLN A 302 4.61 -10.89 21.20
C GLN A 302 5.64 -11.74 21.96
N LYS A 303 5.21 -12.83 22.58
CA LYS A 303 6.02 -13.75 23.40
C LYS A 303 7.19 -14.35 22.64
N TYR A 304 7.03 -14.67 21.36
CA TYR A 304 8.07 -15.34 20.56
C TYR A 304 8.73 -14.44 19.50
N GLY A 305 8.29 -13.19 19.35
CA GLY A 305 8.83 -12.31 18.31
C GLY A 305 8.53 -12.83 16.89
N VAL A 306 7.38 -13.48 16.73
CA VAL A 306 6.90 -14.05 15.46
C VAL A 306 5.65 -13.30 15.04
N ARG A 307 5.62 -12.80 13.82
CA ARG A 307 4.45 -12.06 13.31
C ARG A 307 3.17 -12.89 13.47
N MET A 308 2.10 -12.28 13.98
CA MET A 308 0.80 -12.93 14.19
C MET A 308 0.27 -13.54 12.88
N LYS A 309 0.44 -12.83 11.75
CA LYS A 309 0.09 -13.34 10.40
C LYS A 309 0.74 -14.69 10.07
N LYS A 310 1.93 -14.97 10.60
CA LYS A 310 2.64 -16.23 10.36
C LYS A 310 2.13 -17.33 11.27
N LEU A 311 1.84 -17.01 12.54
CA LEU A 311 1.18 -17.95 13.45
C LEU A 311 -0.16 -18.40 12.86
N PHE A 312 -1.00 -17.47 12.40
CA PHE A 312 -2.25 -17.81 11.74
C PHE A 312 -2.07 -18.76 10.55
N LYS A 313 -0.98 -18.59 9.78
CA LYS A 313 -0.70 -19.45 8.64
C LYS A 313 -0.24 -20.86 9.05
N TYR A 314 0.47 -21.01 10.17
CA TYR A 314 0.99 -22.30 10.61
C TYR A 314 -0.05 -23.14 11.35
N ASN A 315 -1.11 -22.49 11.84
CA ASN A 315 -2.13 -23.08 12.70
C ASN A 315 -3.52 -23.03 12.06
N ASP A 316 -3.59 -22.88 10.73
CA ASP A 316 -4.82 -22.86 9.93
C ASP A 316 -5.96 -22.01 10.52
N TYR A 317 -5.58 -20.86 11.09
CA TYR A 317 -6.47 -19.95 11.81
C TYR A 317 -7.63 -19.47 10.94
N LYS A 318 -8.84 -19.53 11.50
CA LYS A 318 -10.07 -18.97 10.96
C LYS A 318 -10.49 -17.75 11.77
N SER A 319 -11.18 -16.82 11.10
CA SER A 319 -11.55 -15.54 11.71
C SER A 319 -12.43 -15.77 12.94
N GLY A 320 -11.94 -15.34 14.10
CA GLY A 320 -12.65 -15.49 15.37
C GLY A 320 -12.22 -16.68 16.21
N ASP A 321 -11.22 -17.48 15.77
CA ASP A 321 -10.73 -18.58 16.61
C ASP A 321 -10.17 -18.05 17.92
N ILE A 322 -10.51 -18.76 18.99
CA ILE A 322 -10.07 -18.53 20.36
C ILE A 322 -9.17 -19.72 20.72
N LEU A 323 -8.06 -19.45 21.41
CA LEU A 323 -7.18 -20.50 21.92
C LEU A 323 -7.77 -21.08 23.20
N HIS A 324 -7.78 -22.41 23.30
CA HIS A 324 -8.14 -23.15 24.49
C HIS A 324 -6.89 -23.67 25.18
N ILE A 325 -6.97 -23.83 26.50
CA ILE A 325 -5.87 -24.39 27.29
C ILE A 325 -5.50 -25.76 26.72
N GLY A 326 -4.21 -25.95 26.44
CA GLY A 326 -3.69 -27.19 25.87
C GLY A 326 -3.57 -27.20 24.35
N ASP A 327 -4.08 -26.19 23.63
CA ASP A 327 -3.91 -26.09 22.18
C ASP A 327 -2.42 -26.00 21.81
N GLU A 328 -2.01 -26.71 20.77
CA GLU A 328 -0.65 -26.62 20.22
C GLU A 328 -0.58 -25.52 19.14
N ILE A 329 0.22 -24.49 19.40
CA ILE A 329 0.48 -23.40 18.47
C ILE A 329 1.86 -23.57 17.84
N PHE A 330 1.89 -23.99 16.58
CA PHE A 330 3.07 -24.05 15.75
C PHE A 330 3.62 -22.64 15.47
N LEU A 331 4.86 -22.42 15.88
CA LEU A 331 5.59 -21.16 15.72
C LEU A 331 6.43 -21.13 14.43
N ARG A 332 6.43 -22.24 13.68
CA ARG A 332 7.15 -22.48 12.43
C ARG A 332 6.29 -23.39 11.53
N ARG A 333 6.53 -23.37 10.21
CA ARG A 333 5.82 -24.27 9.29
C ARG A 333 6.26 -25.71 9.53
N HIS A 334 5.31 -26.58 9.89
CA HIS A 334 5.53 -28.02 9.87
C HIS A 334 5.53 -28.53 8.42
N ARG A 335 6.41 -29.48 8.11
CA ARG A 335 6.41 -30.18 6.82
C ARG A 335 5.42 -31.32 6.85
#